data_AF-A0AAE9IYZ2-F1
#
_entry.id   AF-A0AAE9IYZ2-F1
#
_cell.length_a   1.000
_cell.length_b   1.000
_cell.length_c   1.000
_cell.angle_alpha   90.00
_cell.angle_beta   90.00
_cell.angle_gamma   90.00
#
_symmetry.space_group_name_H-M   'P 1'
#
loop_
_entity.id
_entity.type
_entity.pdbx_description
1 polymer ?
#
loop_
_entity_poly.entity_id
_entity_poly.type
_entity_poly.pdbx_seq_one_letter_code
_entity_poly.pdbx_strand_id
1 'polypeptide(L)'
;MKCLILLTIFSTTILFNILIYYRSEFSTRFSIKKYTNYTECGYLLEAWNPNIHVLLIDLEFLKQLNYEICQWDKNKRIQIGVNKSYKNLEYSLDKNHFDVIYYTDDSEKDFLKFDIDGGRIIPRRFEASLSGNIAIPKDPQLFYHFWKRSKLLNCANVEMNRTEFQKPVLNASTASTLISRLRDELLDNGMFMFLTDGTLLGWYRECTIIPHTTDLDVSVFKDNYNPIYKKKVLNNERRRLP
;
A
#
# COMPACT_ATOMS: atom_id res chain seq x y z
N MET A 1 35.07 63.18 30.79
CA MET A 1 33.78 63.35 30.07
C MET A 1 33.80 62.83 28.63
N LYS A 2 34.83 63.09 27.80
CA LYS A 2 34.84 62.66 26.38
C LYS A 2 34.79 61.14 26.15
N CYS A 3 35.42 60.34 27.04
CA CYS A 3 35.46 58.87 26.90
C CYS A 3 34.10 58.19 27.18
N LEU A 4 33.30 58.77 28.08
CA LEU A 4 31.98 58.22 28.44
C LEU A 4 30.96 58.42 27.30
N ILE A 5 31.08 59.53 26.56
CA ILE A 5 30.23 59.84 25.40
C ILE A 5 30.56 58.94 24.21
N LEU A 6 31.84 58.58 24.00
CA LEU A 6 32.24 57.64 22.95
C LEU A 6 31.73 56.22 23.22
N LEU A 7 31.74 55.77 24.48
CA LEU A 7 31.20 54.45 24.87
C LEU A 7 29.68 54.36 24.70
N THR A 8 28.93 55.42 24.99
CA THR A 8 27.47 55.44 24.79
C THR A 8 27.07 55.46 23.32
N ILE A 9 27.80 56.20 22.48
CA ILE A 9 27.57 56.19 21.01
C ILE A 9 27.88 54.80 20.43
N PHE A 10 28.96 54.15 20.87
CA PHE A 10 29.30 52.81 20.38
C PHE A 10 28.26 51.76 20.81
N SER A 11 27.79 51.80 22.07
CA SER A 11 26.77 50.88 22.58
C SER A 11 25.42 51.04 21.87
N THR A 12 25.00 52.29 21.60
CA THR A 12 23.73 52.56 20.89
C THR A 12 23.77 52.13 19.43
N THR A 13 24.89 52.29 18.74
CA THR A 13 25.05 51.81 17.35
C THR A 13 25.03 50.29 17.26
N ILE A 14 25.62 49.57 18.21
CA ILE A 14 25.58 48.10 18.27
C ILE A 14 24.13 47.63 18.50
N LEU A 15 23.42 48.22 19.47
CA LEU A 15 22.02 47.87 19.75
C LEU A 15 21.11 48.14 18.54
N PHE A 16 21.33 49.25 17.84
CA PHE A 16 20.56 49.60 16.64
C PHE A 16 20.82 48.62 15.48
N ASN A 17 22.08 48.22 15.27
CA ASN A 17 22.42 47.21 14.26
C ASN A 17 21.87 45.81 14.62
N ILE A 18 21.89 45.43 15.89
CA ILE A 18 21.26 44.19 16.37
C ILE A 18 19.75 44.24 16.15
N LEU A 19 19.08 45.36 16.47
CA LEU A 19 17.66 45.55 16.22
C LEU A 19 17.31 45.51 14.73
N ILE A 20 18.14 46.10 13.85
CA ILE A 20 17.97 46.01 12.40
C ILE A 20 18.19 44.57 11.91
N TYR A 21 19.20 43.86 12.41
CA TYR A 21 19.46 42.48 12.07
C TYR A 21 18.29 41.56 12.47
N TYR A 22 17.80 41.68 13.71
CA TYR A 22 16.64 40.92 14.17
C TYR A 22 15.35 41.33 13.46
N ARG A 23 15.17 42.61 13.10
CA ARG A 23 14.03 43.06 12.29
C ARG A 23 14.11 42.55 10.86
N SER A 24 15.32 42.46 10.29
CA SER A 24 15.58 41.86 8.98
C SER A 24 15.29 40.36 8.99
N GLU A 25 15.81 39.62 9.98
CA GLU A 25 15.51 38.18 10.20
C GLU A 25 14.01 37.93 10.45
N PHE A 26 13.36 38.81 11.22
CA PHE A 26 11.93 38.71 11.48
C PHE A 26 11.09 39.07 10.24
N SER A 27 11.51 40.06 9.46
CA SER A 27 10.83 40.46 8.22
C SER A 27 11.04 39.46 7.08
N THR A 28 12.19 38.77 7.00
CA THR A 28 12.36 37.65 6.05
C THR A 28 11.58 36.41 6.48
N ARG A 29 11.35 36.21 7.80
CA ARG A 29 10.43 35.18 8.30
C ARG A 29 8.95 35.50 8.05
N PHE A 30 8.56 36.78 7.92
CA PHE A 30 7.15 37.20 7.76
C PHE A 30 6.76 37.81 6.40
N SER A 31 7.68 37.83 5.42
CA SER A 31 7.38 38.20 4.04
C SER A 31 7.81 37.14 3.04
N ILE A 32 7.25 35.94 3.20
CA ILE A 32 6.85 35.13 2.06
C ILE A 32 5.42 34.68 2.37
N LYS A 33 4.45 35.44 1.85
CA LYS A 33 3.11 34.92 1.61
C LYS A 33 3.26 33.88 0.49
N LYS A 34 3.83 32.72 0.86
CA LYS A 34 3.98 31.58 -0.03
C LYS A 34 2.54 31.11 -0.17
N TYR A 35 1.94 31.35 -1.33
CA TYR A 35 0.78 30.59 -1.74
C TYR A 35 1.22 29.13 -1.75
N THR A 36 1.17 28.45 -0.60
CA THR A 36 1.48 27.04 -0.53
C THR A 36 0.34 26.37 -1.27
N ASN A 37 0.63 25.74 -2.41
CA ASN A 37 -0.33 24.88 -3.11
C ASN A 37 -0.72 23.64 -2.27
N TYR A 38 -0.16 23.52 -1.06
CA TYR A 38 -0.42 22.46 -0.11
C TYR A 38 -1.66 22.77 0.73
N THR A 39 -2.53 21.77 0.83
CA THR A 39 -3.74 21.77 1.67
C THR A 39 -3.74 20.52 2.54
N GLU A 40 -4.46 20.57 3.67
CA GLU A 40 -4.66 19.39 4.50
C GLU A 40 -5.36 18.27 3.72
N CYS A 41 -4.88 17.04 3.89
CA CYS A 41 -5.39 15.89 3.14
C CYS A 41 -6.87 15.60 3.42
N GLY A 42 -7.32 15.79 4.66
CA GLY A 42 -8.73 15.59 5.03
C GLY A 42 -9.66 16.50 4.23
N TYR A 43 -9.35 17.80 4.17
CA TYR A 43 -10.11 18.76 3.36
C TYR A 43 -10.09 18.43 1.86
N LEU A 44 -8.97 17.94 1.34
CA LEU A 44 -8.90 17.52 -0.08
C LEU A 44 -9.81 16.31 -0.35
N LEU A 45 -9.78 15.30 0.52
CA LEU A 45 -10.64 14.11 0.37
C LEU A 45 -12.12 14.45 0.45
N GLU A 46 -12.50 15.38 1.33
CA GLU A 46 -13.87 15.88 1.43
C GLU A 46 -14.27 16.70 0.18
N ALA A 47 -13.41 17.60 -0.27
CA ALA A 47 -13.67 18.46 -1.42
C ALA A 47 -13.71 17.69 -2.76
N TRP A 48 -12.87 16.67 -2.91
CA TRP A 48 -12.79 15.84 -4.13
C TRP A 48 -13.73 14.64 -4.12
N ASN A 49 -14.55 14.48 -3.08
CA ASN A 49 -15.41 13.32 -2.87
C ASN A 49 -16.20 12.94 -4.15
N PRO A 50 -15.92 11.77 -4.78
CA PRO A 50 -16.56 11.38 -6.02
C PRO A 50 -18.02 10.94 -5.78
N ASN A 51 -18.81 10.89 -6.86
CA ASN A 51 -20.21 10.43 -6.80
C ASN A 51 -20.36 8.90 -6.81
N ILE A 52 -19.26 8.16 -6.94
CA ILE A 52 -19.22 6.70 -6.94
C ILE A 52 -18.21 6.21 -5.91
N HIS A 53 -18.37 4.97 -5.43
CA HIS A 53 -17.41 4.36 -4.52
C HIS A 53 -16.07 4.09 -5.23
N VAL A 54 -14.98 4.56 -4.61
CA VAL A 54 -13.61 4.38 -5.11
C VAL A 54 -12.69 3.93 -3.99
N LEU A 55 -11.61 3.24 -4.33
CA LEU A 55 -10.57 2.83 -3.38
C LEU A 55 -9.34 3.72 -3.54
N LEU A 56 -8.85 4.33 -2.48
CA LEU A 56 -7.59 5.06 -2.52
C LEU A 56 -6.42 4.08 -2.61
N ILE A 57 -5.63 4.19 -3.68
CA ILE A 57 -4.49 3.29 -3.96
C ILE A 57 -3.15 4.01 -4.10
N ASP A 58 -3.16 5.34 -4.02
CA ASP A 58 -1.94 6.16 -4.07
C ASP A 58 -1.08 5.95 -2.82
N LEU A 59 0.02 5.20 -2.98
CA LEU A 59 0.89 4.84 -1.86
C LEU A 59 1.61 6.05 -1.25
N GLU A 60 1.86 7.09 -2.03
CA GLU A 60 2.48 8.32 -1.53
C GLU A 60 1.48 9.10 -0.68
N PHE A 61 0.25 9.27 -1.16
CA PHE A 61 -0.82 9.92 -0.41
C PHE A 61 -1.18 9.14 0.86
N LEU A 62 -1.32 7.81 0.77
CA LEU A 62 -1.59 6.94 1.93
C LEU A 62 -0.49 7.04 2.98
N LYS A 63 0.77 7.15 2.56
CA LYS A 63 1.88 7.38 3.49
C LYS A 63 1.76 8.75 4.16
N GLN A 64 1.33 9.79 3.43
CA GLN A 64 1.14 11.12 4.00
C GLN A 64 0.03 11.15 5.06
N LEU A 65 -1.07 10.41 4.85
CA LEU A 65 -2.19 10.31 5.79
C LEU A 65 -1.80 9.77 7.18
N ASN A 66 -0.69 9.03 7.28
CA ASN A 66 -0.21 8.50 8.55
C ASN A 66 0.62 9.50 9.38
N TYR A 67 0.97 10.66 8.83
CA TYR A 67 1.69 11.68 9.58
C TYR A 67 0.72 12.58 10.35
N GLU A 68 1.15 13.08 11.51
CA GLU A 68 0.38 14.02 12.34
C GLU A 68 -0.07 15.28 11.58
N ILE A 69 0.75 15.72 10.61
CA ILE A 69 0.45 16.83 9.72
C ILE A 69 0.45 16.28 8.28
N CYS A 70 -0.73 15.91 7.78
CA CYS A 70 -0.89 15.51 6.39
C CYS A 70 -1.14 16.73 5.51
N GLN A 71 -0.20 17.01 4.59
CA GLN A 71 -0.32 18.06 3.59
C GLN A 71 -0.06 17.50 2.20
N TRP A 72 -0.87 17.94 1.22
CA TRP A 72 -0.75 17.51 -0.16
C TRP A 72 -0.93 18.67 -1.13
N ASP A 73 -0.19 18.64 -2.23
CA ASP A 73 -0.33 19.64 -3.30
C ASP A 73 -1.68 19.45 -3.99
N LYS A 74 -2.56 20.45 -3.87
CA LYS A 74 -3.91 20.42 -4.46
C LYS A 74 -3.92 20.27 -5.98
N ASN A 75 -2.80 20.53 -6.66
CA ASN A 75 -2.69 20.36 -8.10
C ASN A 75 -2.15 18.97 -8.49
N LYS A 76 -1.64 18.20 -7.51
CA LYS A 76 -1.13 16.85 -7.74
C LYS A 76 -2.27 15.86 -7.60
N ARG A 77 -2.51 15.09 -8.67
CA ARG A 77 -3.52 14.03 -8.70
C ARG A 77 -3.15 12.88 -7.78
N ILE A 78 -4.17 12.15 -7.35
CA ILE A 78 -4.02 10.92 -6.56
C ILE A 78 -4.59 9.73 -7.31
N GLN A 79 -3.93 8.59 -7.18
CA GLN A 79 -4.40 7.33 -7.77
C GLN A 79 -5.57 6.72 -6.99
N ILE A 80 -6.63 6.37 -7.72
CA ILE A 80 -7.81 5.67 -7.18
C ILE A 80 -8.14 4.41 -7.99
N GLY A 81 -8.55 3.37 -7.28
CA GLY A 81 -9.14 2.15 -7.80
C GLY A 81 -10.64 2.34 -8.02
N VAL A 82 -11.15 2.00 -9.21
CA VAL A 82 -12.58 2.04 -9.51
C VAL A 82 -13.05 0.67 -9.99
N ASN A 83 -14.13 0.15 -9.40
CA ASN A 83 -14.69 -1.12 -9.86
C ASN A 83 -15.19 -0.98 -11.30
N LYS A 84 -14.85 -1.94 -12.18
CA LYS A 84 -15.27 -1.95 -13.59
C LYS A 84 -16.79 -1.89 -13.78
N SER A 85 -17.59 -2.31 -12.79
CA SER A 85 -19.05 -2.14 -12.83
C SER A 85 -19.46 -0.67 -12.99
N TYR A 86 -18.63 0.28 -12.53
CA TYR A 86 -18.86 1.71 -12.67
C TYR A 86 -18.25 2.34 -13.93
N LYS A 87 -17.74 1.54 -14.88
CA LYS A 87 -17.09 2.07 -16.09
C LYS A 87 -18.01 2.99 -16.91
N ASN A 88 -19.31 2.70 -16.96
CA ASN A 88 -20.29 3.55 -17.65
C ASN A 88 -20.55 4.89 -16.94
N LEU A 89 -20.11 5.04 -15.69
CA LEU A 89 -20.21 6.27 -14.90
C LEU A 89 -18.87 7.03 -14.86
N GLU A 90 -17.92 6.73 -15.74
CA GLU A 90 -16.61 7.41 -15.77
C GLU A 90 -16.72 8.93 -15.88
N TYR A 91 -17.74 9.45 -16.56
CA TYR A 91 -18.02 10.89 -16.67
C TYR A 91 -18.27 11.57 -15.32
N SER A 92 -18.58 10.81 -14.27
CA SER A 92 -18.83 11.32 -12.91
C SER A 92 -17.55 11.48 -12.08
N LEU A 93 -16.39 11.05 -12.60
CA LEU A 93 -15.10 11.16 -11.93
C LEU A 93 -14.38 12.43 -12.33
N ASP A 94 -13.85 13.14 -11.34
CA ASP A 94 -13.05 14.33 -11.56
C ASP A 94 -11.64 13.98 -12.05
N LYS A 95 -11.46 14.05 -13.38
CA LYS A 95 -10.18 13.77 -14.05
C LYS A 95 -9.08 14.79 -13.72
N ASN A 96 -9.41 15.91 -13.09
CA ASN A 96 -8.40 16.90 -12.68
C ASN A 96 -7.70 16.51 -11.38
N HIS A 97 -8.33 15.69 -10.53
CA HIS A 97 -7.81 15.29 -9.23
C HIS A 97 -7.45 13.81 -9.13
N PHE A 98 -8.01 12.97 -10.01
CA PHE A 98 -7.84 11.53 -9.93
C PHE A 98 -7.16 10.90 -11.14
N ASP A 99 -6.16 10.06 -10.87
CA ASP A 99 -5.64 9.08 -11.81
C ASP A 99 -6.37 7.74 -11.57
N VAL A 100 -7.23 7.35 -12.53
CA VAL A 100 -8.15 6.22 -12.36
C VAL A 100 -7.53 4.91 -12.83
N ILE A 101 -7.54 3.89 -11.96
CA ILE A 101 -7.16 2.52 -12.28
C ILE A 101 -8.37 1.62 -12.04
N TYR A 102 -8.78 0.86 -13.07
CA TYR A 102 -9.92 -0.03 -12.95
C TYR A 102 -9.54 -1.36 -12.30
N TYR A 103 -10.46 -1.93 -11.52
CA TYR A 103 -10.32 -3.28 -10.99
C TYR A 103 -11.61 -4.09 -11.10
N THR A 104 -11.47 -5.42 -11.13
CA THR A 104 -12.58 -6.37 -10.98
C THR A 104 -12.60 -6.92 -9.57
N ASP A 105 -13.82 -7.07 -9.05
CA ASP A 105 -14.14 -7.51 -7.71
C ASP A 105 -15.05 -8.76 -7.78
N ASP A 106 -14.45 -9.92 -8.08
CA ASP A 106 -15.16 -11.19 -8.24
C ASP A 106 -15.35 -11.89 -6.89
N SER A 107 -16.59 -12.02 -6.42
CA SER A 107 -16.92 -12.58 -5.10
C SER A 107 -16.45 -14.02 -4.89
N GLU A 108 -16.16 -14.75 -5.96
CA GLU A 108 -15.61 -16.11 -5.87
C GLU A 108 -14.09 -16.13 -5.67
N LYS A 109 -13.43 -14.96 -5.77
CA LYS A 109 -11.98 -14.80 -5.60
C LYS A 109 -11.68 -14.06 -4.30
N ASP A 110 -10.56 -14.39 -3.68
CA ASP A 110 -10.05 -13.76 -2.47
C ASP A 110 -9.16 -12.54 -2.75
N PHE A 111 -9.14 -12.04 -3.99
CA PHE A 111 -8.35 -10.89 -4.43
C PHE A 111 -9.14 -9.93 -5.32
N LEU A 112 -8.69 -8.68 -5.35
CA LEU A 112 -9.04 -7.67 -6.35
C LEU A 112 -8.04 -7.74 -7.50
N LYS A 113 -8.50 -7.62 -8.76
CA LYS A 113 -7.62 -7.60 -9.94
C LYS A 113 -7.67 -6.25 -10.64
N PHE A 114 -6.55 -5.53 -10.64
CA PHE A 114 -6.37 -4.22 -11.25
C PHE A 114 -5.81 -4.32 -12.67
N ASP A 115 -6.35 -3.51 -13.57
CA ASP A 115 -5.95 -3.39 -14.98
C ASP A 115 -4.81 -2.37 -15.15
N ILE A 116 -3.64 -2.69 -14.60
CA ILE A 116 -2.43 -1.86 -14.73
C ILE A 116 -1.20 -2.76 -14.84
N ASP A 117 -0.17 -2.34 -15.58
CA ASP A 117 1.12 -3.03 -15.72
C ASP A 117 1.04 -4.51 -16.16
N GLY A 118 0.07 -4.87 -16.99
CA GLY A 118 -0.19 -6.27 -17.40
C GLY A 118 -1.03 -7.07 -16.40
N GLY A 119 -1.52 -6.42 -15.34
CA GLY A 119 -2.35 -6.99 -14.31
C GLY A 119 -1.69 -6.90 -12.93
N ARG A 120 -2.46 -6.49 -11.94
CA ARG A 120 -2.07 -6.59 -10.53
C ARG A 120 -3.16 -7.27 -9.72
N ILE A 121 -2.80 -8.10 -8.76
CA ILE A 121 -3.71 -8.77 -7.83
C ILE A 121 -3.38 -8.37 -6.38
N ILE A 122 -4.39 -7.98 -5.62
CA ILE A 122 -4.26 -7.60 -4.22
C ILE A 122 -5.26 -8.40 -3.39
N PRO A 123 -4.85 -9.07 -2.31
CA PRO A 123 -5.78 -9.77 -1.43
C PRO A 123 -6.89 -8.85 -0.91
N ARG A 124 -8.10 -9.36 -0.77
CA ARG A 124 -9.23 -8.63 -0.13
C ARG A 124 -9.03 -8.41 1.37
N ARG A 125 -7.97 -8.96 1.96
CA ARG A 125 -7.71 -8.98 3.41
C ARG A 125 -7.08 -7.67 3.89
N PHE A 126 -7.77 -6.56 3.67
CA PHE A 126 -7.46 -5.28 4.30
C PHE A 126 -8.76 -4.58 4.71
N GLU A 127 -8.71 -3.86 5.82
CA GLU A 127 -9.82 -2.99 6.21
C GLU A 127 -9.68 -1.62 5.57
N ALA A 128 -10.80 -0.99 5.26
CA ALA A 128 -10.86 0.40 4.83
C ALA A 128 -11.77 1.22 5.75
N SER A 129 -11.39 2.46 6.01
CA SER A 129 -12.29 3.51 6.49
C SER A 129 -12.91 4.23 5.29
N LEU A 130 -13.98 4.99 5.52
CA LEU A 130 -14.62 5.79 4.48
C LEU A 130 -14.43 7.28 4.77
N SER A 131 -14.08 8.04 3.73
CA SER A 131 -14.20 9.50 3.68
C SER A 131 -15.10 9.84 2.50
N GLY A 132 -16.39 10.09 2.77
CA GLY A 132 -17.40 10.12 1.71
C GLY A 132 -17.45 8.78 0.96
N ASN A 133 -17.30 8.83 -0.36
CA ASN A 133 -17.28 7.66 -1.24
C ASN A 133 -15.85 7.12 -1.49
N ILE A 134 -14.83 7.65 -0.80
CA ILE A 134 -13.45 7.18 -0.89
C ILE A 134 -13.18 6.17 0.23
N ALA A 135 -12.92 4.92 -0.13
CA ALA A 135 -12.42 3.89 0.76
C ALA A 135 -10.91 4.04 0.94
N ILE A 136 -10.46 4.17 2.19
CA ILE A 136 -9.07 4.43 2.57
C ILE A 136 -8.55 3.22 3.36
N PRO A 137 -7.55 2.48 2.87
CA PRO A 137 -6.91 1.41 3.63
C PRO A 137 -6.50 1.88 5.04
N LYS A 138 -6.99 1.19 6.09
CA LYS A 138 -6.69 1.55 7.49
C LYS A 138 -5.24 1.25 7.89
N ASP A 139 -4.62 0.29 7.21
CA ASP A 139 -3.21 -0.04 7.39
C ASP A 139 -2.46 0.20 6.06
N PRO A 140 -1.92 1.42 5.87
CA PRO A 140 -1.13 1.74 4.68
C PRO A 140 0.14 0.88 4.52
N GLN A 141 0.73 0.37 5.61
CA GLN A 141 1.93 -0.46 5.52
C GLN A 141 1.60 -1.85 4.97
N LEU A 142 0.53 -2.46 5.47
CA LEU A 142 0.00 -3.70 4.92
C LEU A 142 -0.39 -3.54 3.45
N PHE A 143 -1.12 -2.47 3.12
CA PHE A 143 -1.54 -2.20 1.74
C PHE A 143 -0.33 -1.96 0.81
N TYR A 144 0.68 -1.21 1.27
CA TYR A 144 1.95 -1.04 0.56
C TYR A 144 2.62 -2.39 0.25
N HIS A 145 2.64 -3.30 1.23
CA HIS A 145 3.23 -4.63 1.04
C HIS A 145 2.45 -5.51 0.08
N PHE A 146 1.12 -5.38 0.02
CA PHE A 146 0.33 -6.00 -1.03
C PHE A 146 0.64 -5.40 -2.40
N TRP A 147 0.62 -4.07 -2.52
CA TRP A 147 0.87 -3.40 -3.80
C TRP A 147 2.26 -3.69 -4.35
N LYS A 148 3.29 -3.71 -3.50
CA LYS A 148 4.67 -4.05 -3.87
C LYS A 148 4.77 -5.45 -4.51
N ARG A 149 3.91 -6.38 -4.09
CA ARG A 149 3.92 -7.80 -4.51
C ARG A 149 2.78 -8.14 -5.46
N SER A 150 2.04 -7.14 -5.95
CA SER A 150 0.78 -7.38 -6.66
C SER A 150 0.94 -7.75 -8.12
N LYS A 151 2.12 -7.58 -8.73
CA LYS A 151 2.30 -7.83 -10.17
C LYS A 151 1.86 -9.24 -10.53
N LEU A 152 0.88 -9.34 -11.40
CA LEU A 152 0.37 -10.63 -11.88
C LEU A 152 1.40 -11.24 -12.82
N LEU A 153 1.82 -12.46 -12.51
CA LEU A 153 2.65 -13.27 -13.39
C LEU A 153 1.76 -14.39 -13.95
N ASN A 154 1.70 -14.49 -15.27
CA ASN A 154 0.99 -15.59 -15.92
C ASN A 154 1.85 -16.86 -15.86
N CYS A 155 1.20 -18.00 -15.64
CA CYS A 155 1.78 -19.30 -15.85
C CYS A 155 1.98 -19.57 -17.36
N ALA A 156 2.87 -20.49 -17.70
CA ALA A 156 3.19 -20.92 -19.05
C ALA A 156 2.13 -21.83 -19.67
N ASN A 157 1.24 -22.41 -18.85
CA ASN A 157 0.14 -23.29 -19.26
C ASN A 157 0.60 -24.44 -20.19
N VAL A 158 1.71 -25.10 -19.81
CA VAL A 158 2.31 -26.20 -20.55
C VAL A 158 1.66 -27.50 -20.10
N GLU A 159 1.13 -28.26 -21.05
CA GLU A 159 0.67 -29.62 -20.81
C GLU A 159 1.87 -30.58 -20.69
N MET A 160 1.89 -31.38 -19.63
CA MET A 160 2.96 -32.33 -19.37
C MET A 160 2.55 -33.72 -19.79
N ASN A 161 3.36 -34.36 -20.63
CA ASN A 161 3.19 -35.78 -20.95
C ASN A 161 3.57 -36.62 -19.72
N ARG A 162 2.57 -37.25 -19.10
CA ARG A 162 2.73 -38.05 -17.88
C ARG A 162 2.36 -39.50 -18.14
N THR A 163 3.17 -40.43 -17.63
CA THR A 163 2.87 -41.86 -17.68
C THR A 163 1.96 -42.26 -16.52
N GLU A 164 1.29 -43.40 -16.62
CA GLU A 164 0.39 -43.93 -15.57
C GLU A 164 1.07 -44.12 -14.20
N PHE A 165 2.41 -44.17 -14.15
CA PHE A 165 3.19 -44.26 -12.92
C PHE A 165 3.25 -42.94 -12.13
N GLN A 166 2.80 -41.82 -12.71
CA GLN A 166 2.72 -40.52 -12.06
C GLN A 166 1.31 -40.25 -11.53
N LYS A 167 0.76 -41.20 -10.77
CA LYS A 167 -0.59 -41.07 -10.18
C LYS A 167 -0.66 -39.81 -9.32
N PRO A 168 -1.74 -39.02 -9.42
CA PRO A 168 -1.94 -37.87 -8.55
C PRO A 168 -1.95 -38.30 -7.09
N VAL A 169 -1.04 -37.75 -6.29
CA VAL A 169 -0.98 -37.95 -4.84
C VAL A 169 -1.75 -36.83 -4.15
N LEU A 170 -1.59 -35.60 -4.63
CA LEU A 170 -2.19 -34.42 -4.03
C LEU A 170 -3.21 -33.79 -4.99
N ASN A 171 -4.46 -33.67 -4.53
CA ASN A 171 -5.49 -32.98 -5.30
C ASN A 171 -5.19 -31.48 -5.37
N ALA A 172 -5.18 -30.92 -6.58
CA ALA A 172 -4.84 -29.51 -6.81
C ALA A 172 -5.76 -28.52 -6.08
N SER A 173 -7.05 -28.80 -5.99
CA SER A 173 -8.01 -27.95 -5.27
C SER A 173 -7.76 -27.98 -3.76
N THR A 174 -7.53 -29.17 -3.20
CA THR A 174 -7.15 -29.33 -1.79
C THR A 174 -5.83 -28.62 -1.48
N ALA A 175 -4.81 -28.81 -2.32
CA ALA A 175 -3.51 -28.15 -2.17
C ALA A 175 -3.64 -26.63 -2.22
N SER A 176 -4.37 -26.10 -3.19
CA SER A 176 -4.63 -24.65 -3.32
C SER A 176 -5.35 -24.10 -2.09
N THR A 177 -6.34 -24.84 -1.56
CA THR A 177 -7.05 -24.47 -0.33
C THR A 177 -6.12 -24.43 0.88
N LEU A 178 -5.23 -25.42 1.03
CA LEU A 178 -4.26 -25.47 2.12
C LEU A 178 -3.26 -24.31 2.03
N ILE A 179 -2.73 -24.02 0.84
CA ILE A 179 -1.81 -22.89 0.60
C ILE A 179 -2.50 -21.56 0.91
N SER A 180 -3.73 -21.34 0.44
CA SER A 180 -4.46 -20.10 0.71
C SER A 180 -4.75 -19.91 2.20
N ARG A 181 -5.06 -20.99 2.94
CA ARG A 181 -5.22 -20.94 4.40
C ARG A 181 -3.91 -20.61 5.11
N LEU A 182 -2.81 -21.25 4.70
CA LEU A 182 -1.49 -20.97 5.26
C LEU A 182 -1.05 -19.52 4.97
N ARG A 183 -1.31 -19.01 3.76
CA ARG A 183 -1.09 -17.60 3.41
C ARG A 183 -1.78 -16.66 4.38
N ASP A 184 -3.06 -16.92 4.64
CA ASP A 184 -3.86 -16.09 5.54
C ASP A 184 -3.37 -16.16 6.98
N GLU A 185 -2.99 -17.35 7.46
CA GLU A 185 -2.42 -17.52 8.79
C GLU A 185 -1.07 -16.81 8.95
N LEU A 186 -0.19 -16.92 7.95
CA LEU A 186 1.10 -16.23 7.96
C LEU A 186 0.92 -14.71 7.89
N LEU A 187 -0.02 -14.24 7.07
CA LEU A 187 -0.36 -12.83 6.94
C LEU A 187 -0.87 -12.23 8.26
N ASP A 188 -1.74 -12.95 8.98
CA ASP A 188 -2.24 -12.54 10.31
C ASP A 188 -1.10 -12.45 11.36
N ASN A 189 0.09 -12.99 11.06
CA ASN A 189 1.28 -12.89 11.89
C ASN A 189 2.35 -11.95 11.29
N GLY A 190 1.99 -11.11 10.31
CA GLY A 190 2.87 -10.13 9.68
C GLY A 190 3.88 -10.73 8.70
N MET A 191 3.64 -11.96 8.23
CA MET A 191 4.56 -12.70 7.39
C MET A 191 4.01 -12.85 5.96
N PHE A 192 4.76 -12.37 4.97
CA PHE A 192 4.37 -12.41 3.57
C PHE A 192 5.00 -13.63 2.88
N MET A 193 4.21 -14.67 2.68
CA MET A 193 4.68 -15.88 2.00
C MET A 193 4.72 -15.78 0.48
N PHE A 194 5.54 -16.61 -0.14
CA PHE A 194 5.59 -16.84 -1.59
C PHE A 194 5.86 -18.33 -1.87
N LEU A 195 5.44 -18.80 -3.05
CA LEU A 195 5.66 -20.19 -3.47
C LEU A 195 7.14 -20.42 -3.79
N THR A 196 7.65 -21.61 -3.44
CA THR A 196 9.03 -22.01 -3.79
C THR A 196 9.08 -23.43 -4.37
N ASP A 197 10.26 -23.82 -4.84
CA ASP A 197 10.60 -25.19 -5.24
C ASP A 197 9.59 -25.84 -6.20
N GLY A 198 9.18 -27.09 -5.94
CA GLY A 198 8.25 -27.84 -6.78
C GLY A 198 6.87 -27.20 -6.86
N THR A 199 6.47 -26.48 -5.82
CA THR A 199 5.18 -25.78 -5.77
C THR A 199 5.17 -24.58 -6.72
N LEU A 200 6.24 -23.77 -6.71
CA LEU A 200 6.42 -22.68 -7.67
C LEU A 200 6.53 -23.21 -9.11
N LEU A 201 7.32 -24.26 -9.33
CA LEU A 201 7.49 -24.86 -10.65
C LEU A 201 6.17 -25.37 -11.21
N GLY A 202 5.38 -26.09 -10.41
CA GLY A 202 4.05 -26.54 -10.80
C GLY A 202 3.17 -25.37 -11.23
N TRP A 203 3.04 -24.37 -10.35
CA TRP A 203 2.18 -23.21 -10.63
C TRP A 203 2.63 -22.48 -11.89
N TYR A 204 3.93 -22.20 -12.03
CA TYR A 204 4.45 -21.46 -13.18
C TYR A 204 4.31 -22.26 -14.47
N ARG A 205 4.63 -23.56 -14.48
CA ARG A 205 4.63 -24.37 -15.70
C ARG A 205 3.22 -24.76 -16.13
N GLU A 206 2.36 -25.16 -15.20
CA GLU A 206 1.11 -25.89 -15.49
C GLU A 206 -0.14 -25.18 -14.97
N CYS A 207 0.01 -23.99 -14.39
CA CYS A 207 -1.10 -23.25 -13.77
C CYS A 207 -1.77 -23.99 -12.60
N THR A 208 -1.09 -24.99 -12.02
CA THR A 208 -1.62 -25.87 -10.98
C THR A 208 -0.49 -26.49 -10.15
N ILE A 209 -0.78 -27.34 -9.17
CA ILE A 209 0.23 -28.09 -8.43
C ILE A 209 0.64 -29.33 -9.22
N ILE A 210 1.92 -29.71 -9.16
CA ILE A 210 2.42 -30.95 -9.79
C ILE A 210 1.65 -32.14 -9.17
N PRO A 211 0.86 -32.90 -9.95
CA PRO A 211 -0.11 -33.84 -9.37
C PRO A 211 0.52 -34.94 -8.49
N HIS A 212 1.74 -35.38 -8.82
CA HIS A 212 2.46 -36.46 -8.14
C HIS A 212 3.44 -35.97 -7.07
N THR A 213 3.39 -34.69 -6.68
CA THR A 213 4.15 -34.19 -5.54
C THR A 213 3.54 -34.69 -4.22
N THR A 214 4.36 -34.90 -3.21
CA THR A 214 3.94 -35.36 -1.88
C THR A 214 3.84 -34.24 -0.85
N ASP A 215 4.38 -33.07 -1.17
CA ASP A 215 4.54 -31.92 -0.30
C ASP A 215 4.28 -30.60 -1.05
N LEU A 216 4.22 -29.51 -0.26
CA LEU A 216 4.01 -28.14 -0.72
C LEU A 216 5.03 -27.23 -0.04
N ASP A 217 5.69 -26.40 -0.84
CA ASP A 217 6.80 -25.56 -0.42
C ASP A 217 6.45 -24.08 -0.55
N VAL A 218 6.68 -23.37 0.55
CA VAL A 218 6.47 -21.93 0.65
C VAL A 218 7.59 -21.34 1.47
N SER A 219 7.91 -20.07 1.21
CA SER A 219 8.94 -19.35 1.94
C SER A 219 8.45 -17.98 2.38
N VAL A 220 9.10 -17.45 3.43
CA VAL A 220 8.93 -16.10 3.95
C VAL A 220 10.33 -15.49 4.04
N PHE A 221 10.48 -14.20 3.70
CA PHE A 221 11.74 -13.51 3.90
C PHE A 221 12.10 -13.46 5.39
N LYS A 222 13.38 -13.69 5.72
CA LYS A 222 13.87 -13.63 7.11
C LYS A 222 13.46 -12.33 7.82
N ASP A 223 13.49 -11.20 7.13
CA ASP A 223 13.11 -9.89 7.68
C ASP A 223 11.62 -9.77 8.00
N ASN A 224 10.78 -10.67 7.47
CA ASN A 224 9.36 -10.77 7.78
C ASN A 224 9.07 -11.95 8.72
N TYR A 225 10.06 -12.68 9.19
CA TYR A 225 9.83 -13.82 10.08
C TYR A 225 9.43 -13.36 11.47
N ASN A 226 8.30 -13.86 11.96
CA ASN A 226 7.80 -13.60 13.31
C ASN A 226 8.10 -14.79 14.24
N PRO A 227 9.03 -14.69 15.21
CA PRO A 227 9.37 -15.80 16.10
C PRO A 227 8.23 -16.20 17.05
N ILE A 228 7.24 -15.33 17.28
CA ILE A 228 6.05 -15.66 18.08
C ILE A 228 5.21 -16.72 17.36
N TYR A 229 5.17 -16.69 16.03
CA TYR A 229 4.43 -17.67 15.25
C TYR A 229 4.91 -19.09 15.52
N LYS A 230 6.22 -19.31 15.61
CA LYS A 230 6.79 -20.62 15.98
C LYS A 230 6.24 -21.13 17.31
N LYS A 231 6.12 -20.26 18.32
CA LYS A 231 5.56 -20.63 19.62
C LYS A 231 4.08 -21.04 19.49
N LYS A 232 3.28 -20.28 18.73
CA LYS A 232 1.87 -20.62 18.46
C LYS A 232 1.73 -21.99 17.80
N VAL A 233 2.59 -22.30 16.82
CA VAL A 233 2.59 -23.60 16.14
C VAL A 233 2.94 -24.72 17.12
N LEU A 234 3.99 -24.55 17.94
CA LEU A 234 4.42 -25.54 18.92
C LEU A 234 3.38 -25.79 20.02
N ASN A 235 2.66 -24.76 20.43
CA ASN A 235 1.59 -24.84 21.44
C ASN A 235 0.24 -25.29 20.86
N ASN A 236 0.16 -25.56 19.55
CA ASN A 236 -1.07 -25.87 18.84
C ASN A 236 -2.17 -24.79 18.98
N GLU A 237 -1.75 -23.53 19.13
CA GLU A 237 -2.59 -22.32 19.16
C GLU A 237 -2.88 -21.79 17.74
N ARG A 238 -2.81 -22.67 16.75
CA ARG A 238 -3.13 -22.35 15.35
C ARG A 238 -4.62 -22.06 15.21
N ARG A 239 -4.99 -21.29 14.20
CA ARG A 239 -6.40 -21.19 13.80
C ARG A 239 -6.87 -22.62 13.48
N ARG A 240 -7.79 -23.17 14.27
CA ARG A 240 -8.35 -24.50 13.98
C ARG A 240 -9.04 -24.43 12.62
N LEU A 241 -8.72 -25.39 11.75
CA LEU A 241 -9.43 -25.59 10.50
C LEU A 241 -10.90 -25.84 10.85
N PRO A 242 -11.87 -25.10 10.30
CA PRO A 242 -13.25 -25.57 10.27
C PRO A 242 -13.35 -26.86 9.45
#